data_AF-A0A316NKC3-F1
#
_entry.id   AF-A0A316NKC3-F1
#
_cell.length_a   1.000
_cell.length_b   1.000
_cell.length_c   1.000
_cell.angle_alpha   90.00
_cell.angle_beta   90.00
_cell.angle_gamma   90.00
#
_symmetry.space_group_name_H-M   'P 1'
#
loop_
_entity.id
_entity.type
_entity.pdbx_description
1 polymer ?
#
loop_
_entity_poly.entity_id
_entity_poly.type
_entity_poly.pdbx_seq_one_letter_code
_entity_poly.pdbx_strand_id
1 'polypeptide(L)'
;MNFYIDTAYRSLNKKGEELCGDRVEIIRTDEFVILVLADGLGSGVKANILSTLTSKIIATMLSNGAKIEDCVDTIANTLPICNVRHLAYSTFSILQLFYTGEAYLVEFDNPTCVFLRGGKLMDIPFENRMVSSKNIREARFQTAVGDSFALFSDGVIHAGVGAVLNFGFQWENAAAHLQSVVDKEKTAARLALSLSQVCESLYAGKPGDDTTVAVAKILPERVVNLFTGPPSDKEQDPVLLHDFMAERGKRVVCGGSSAQIISRLLNRPVTTSISYTDPDIPPIGYIDGMDLVTEGVLTLSKTNEILEEFRKNNYEYDHIKELEKDNGASKLAKLLLEDCTRLNLFVGRAINSAHQNPNLPVDLNIRQRIVNHLTDNLRALGKTVTVKYY
;
A
#
# COMPACT_ATOMS: atom_id res chain seq x y z
N MET A 1 -18.28 5.40 10.34
CA MET A 1 -18.04 4.00 9.92
C MET A 1 -16.53 3.89 9.77
N ASN A 2 -15.83 3.08 10.59
CA ASN A 2 -14.37 3.02 10.51
C ASN A 2 -13.95 2.10 9.36
N PHE A 3 -13.59 2.69 8.24
CA PHE A 3 -12.97 2.00 7.12
C PHE A 3 -11.59 2.60 6.83
N TYR A 4 -10.75 1.82 6.17
CA TYR A 4 -9.41 2.20 5.76
C TYR A 4 -9.38 2.31 4.23
N ILE A 5 -8.85 3.41 3.73
CA ILE A 5 -8.63 3.60 2.30
C ILE A 5 -7.23 3.07 1.98
N ASP A 6 -7.15 1.89 1.39
CA ASP A 6 -5.90 1.28 0.92
C ASP A 6 -5.58 1.78 -0.49
N THR A 7 -4.34 2.20 -0.73
CA THR A 7 -3.95 2.79 -2.02
C THR A 7 -2.57 2.30 -2.45
N ALA A 8 -2.40 2.00 -3.72
CA ALA A 8 -1.12 1.62 -4.29
C ALA A 8 -1.09 1.91 -5.79
N TYR A 9 0.11 1.97 -6.37
CA TYR A 9 0.26 2.06 -7.81
C TYR A 9 1.51 1.29 -8.28
N ARG A 10 1.52 0.92 -9.56
CA ARG A 10 2.66 0.32 -10.25
C ARG A 10 2.79 0.94 -11.64
N SER A 11 4.02 1.26 -12.02
CA SER A 11 4.34 1.85 -13.33
C SER A 11 5.34 0.94 -14.05
N LEU A 12 5.19 0.82 -15.36
CA LEU A 12 6.14 0.18 -16.26
C LEU A 12 6.71 1.26 -17.17
N ASN A 13 8.04 1.34 -17.24
CA ASN A 13 8.69 2.30 -18.11
C ASN A 13 8.68 1.79 -19.55
N LYS A 14 8.41 2.69 -20.49
CA LYS A 14 8.60 2.44 -21.91
C LYS A 14 10.01 1.94 -22.19
N LYS A 15 10.13 0.95 -23.07
CA LYS A 15 11.41 0.38 -23.49
C LYS A 15 12.33 1.47 -24.03
N GLY A 16 13.51 1.59 -23.42
CA GLY A 16 14.56 2.52 -23.84
C GLY A 16 14.51 3.87 -23.12
N GLU A 17 13.51 4.10 -22.27
CA GLU A 17 13.43 5.28 -21.41
C GLU A 17 13.84 4.93 -19.98
N GLU A 18 14.60 5.82 -19.34
CA GLU A 18 15.00 5.66 -17.94
C GLU A 18 13.92 6.15 -16.96
N LEU A 19 13.08 7.11 -17.41
CA LEU A 19 12.04 7.72 -16.59
C LEU A 19 10.67 7.43 -17.20
N CYS A 20 9.72 7.06 -16.35
CA CYS A 20 8.32 6.90 -16.74
C CYS A 20 7.69 8.26 -17.04
N GLY A 21 7.02 8.37 -18.19
CA GLY A 21 6.20 9.51 -18.57
C GLY A 21 4.96 9.71 -17.69
N ASP A 22 4.53 8.68 -16.96
CA ASP A 22 3.42 8.72 -16.04
C ASP A 22 3.86 9.08 -14.61
N ARG A 23 2.96 9.71 -13.86
CA ARG A 23 3.16 9.99 -12.44
C ARG A 23 1.90 9.81 -11.61
N VAL A 24 2.08 9.15 -10.46
CA VAL A 24 1.05 9.06 -9.41
C VAL A 24 1.49 9.86 -8.20
N GLU A 25 0.59 10.70 -7.68
CA GLU A 25 0.74 11.38 -6.39
C GLU A 25 -0.38 10.92 -5.46
N ILE A 26 -0.02 10.50 -4.23
CA ILE A 26 -0.96 10.08 -3.20
C ILE A 26 -0.79 11.00 -2.00
N ILE A 27 -1.85 11.72 -1.62
CA ILE A 27 -1.87 12.54 -0.40
C ILE A 27 -2.90 11.96 0.55
N ARG A 28 -2.48 11.70 1.80
CA ARG A 28 -3.35 11.22 2.88
C ARG A 28 -3.42 12.29 3.97
N THR A 29 -4.64 12.67 4.32
CA THR A 29 -4.96 13.54 5.47
C THR A 29 -5.80 12.75 6.47
N ASP A 30 -6.19 13.39 7.58
CA ASP A 30 -7.12 12.81 8.54
C ASP A 30 -8.57 12.80 8.02
N GLU A 31 -8.87 13.53 6.94
CA GLU A 31 -10.22 13.69 6.39
C GLU A 31 -10.42 12.88 5.09
N PHE A 32 -9.38 12.73 4.28
CA PHE A 32 -9.47 12.08 2.98
C PHE A 32 -8.13 11.54 2.47
N VAL A 33 -8.20 10.80 1.36
CA VAL A 33 -7.07 10.41 0.52
C VAL A 33 -7.32 10.93 -0.90
N ILE A 34 -6.33 11.60 -1.49
CA ILE A 34 -6.33 11.98 -2.90
C ILE A 34 -5.33 11.08 -3.64
N LEU A 35 -5.79 10.45 -4.71
CA LEU A 35 -4.99 9.69 -5.67
C LEU A 35 -5.06 10.41 -7.02
N VAL A 36 -3.95 10.97 -7.48
CA VAL A 36 -3.84 11.60 -8.80
C VAL A 36 -2.95 10.76 -9.68
N LEU A 37 -3.44 10.35 -10.85
CA LEU A 37 -2.65 9.77 -11.93
C LEU A 37 -2.58 10.78 -13.06
N ALA A 38 -1.38 11.19 -13.46
CA ALA A 38 -1.14 12.03 -14.61
C ALA A 38 -0.25 11.32 -15.63
N ASP A 39 -0.59 11.40 -16.89
CA ASP A 39 0.19 10.85 -18.00
C ASP A 39 0.67 12.02 -18.88
N GLY A 40 1.99 12.09 -19.01
CA GLY A 40 2.67 13.18 -19.66
C GLY A 40 2.80 12.92 -21.16
N LEU A 41 2.37 13.86 -21.99
CA LEU A 41 2.42 13.68 -23.43
C LEU A 41 3.84 13.37 -23.95
N GLY A 42 4.02 12.18 -24.52
CA GLY A 42 5.29 11.72 -25.10
C GLY A 42 5.91 10.58 -24.29
N SER A 43 7.24 10.56 -24.18
CA SER A 43 7.95 9.62 -23.32
C SER A 43 9.22 10.24 -22.74
N GLY A 44 9.80 9.58 -21.74
CA GLY A 44 11.07 9.98 -21.13
C GLY A 44 10.99 11.28 -20.32
N VAL A 45 12.10 12.02 -20.28
CA VAL A 45 12.27 13.18 -19.39
C VAL A 45 11.18 14.24 -19.55
N LYS A 46 10.75 14.52 -20.80
CA LYS A 46 9.73 15.56 -21.06
C LYS A 46 8.36 15.17 -20.51
N ALA A 47 7.93 13.95 -20.81
CA ALA A 47 6.67 13.41 -20.29
C ALA A 47 6.68 13.37 -18.77
N ASN A 48 7.78 12.87 -18.18
CA ASN A 48 7.95 12.79 -16.73
C ASN A 48 7.85 14.15 -16.03
N ILE A 49 8.43 15.22 -16.59
CA ILE A 49 8.30 16.58 -16.03
C ILE A 49 6.85 17.05 -16.08
N LEU A 50 6.17 16.85 -17.22
CA LEU A 50 4.78 17.28 -17.41
C LEU A 50 3.83 16.56 -16.44
N SER A 51 3.92 15.24 -16.33
CA SER A 51 3.09 14.46 -15.40
C SER A 51 3.43 14.75 -13.94
N THR A 52 4.70 14.98 -13.62
CA THR A 52 5.12 15.34 -12.25
C THR A 52 4.56 16.70 -11.83
N LEU A 53 4.67 17.72 -12.67
CA LEU A 53 4.10 19.04 -12.37
C LEU A 53 2.58 18.96 -12.26
N THR A 54 1.91 18.26 -13.19
CA THR A 54 0.46 18.09 -13.20
C THR A 54 -0.04 17.41 -11.93
N SER A 55 0.49 16.23 -11.62
CA SER A 55 0.08 15.46 -10.43
C SER A 55 0.36 16.21 -9.12
N LYS A 56 1.53 16.87 -8.98
CA LYS A 56 1.86 17.64 -7.79
C LYS A 56 1.02 18.89 -7.61
N ILE A 57 0.79 19.67 -8.68
CA ILE A 57 -0.06 20.86 -8.62
C ILE A 57 -1.46 20.46 -8.16
N ILE A 58 -2.07 19.47 -8.83
CA ILE A 58 -3.42 19.01 -8.50
C ILE A 58 -3.49 18.52 -7.06
N ALA A 59 -2.63 17.59 -6.67
CA ALA A 59 -2.69 16.98 -5.35
C ALA A 59 -2.50 18.03 -4.25
N THR A 60 -1.51 18.92 -4.41
CA THR A 60 -1.21 19.97 -3.42
C THR A 60 -2.35 20.99 -3.33
N MET A 61 -2.89 21.46 -4.46
CA MET A 61 -3.94 22.47 -4.44
C MET A 61 -5.25 21.91 -3.87
N LEU A 62 -5.67 20.72 -4.32
CA LEU A 62 -6.89 20.08 -3.81
C LEU A 62 -6.78 19.72 -2.34
N SER A 63 -5.61 19.25 -1.87
CA SER A 63 -5.41 18.98 -0.44
C SER A 63 -5.48 20.23 0.44
N ASN A 64 -5.27 21.42 -0.13
CA ASN A 64 -5.42 22.71 0.54
C ASN A 64 -6.80 23.37 0.29
N GLY A 65 -7.76 22.63 -0.28
CA GLY A 65 -9.14 23.08 -0.45
C GLY A 65 -9.39 23.97 -1.68
N ALA A 66 -8.44 24.03 -2.63
CA ALA A 66 -8.68 24.67 -3.92
C ALA A 66 -9.72 23.88 -4.74
N LYS A 67 -10.35 24.54 -5.70
CA LYS A 67 -11.26 23.87 -6.63
C LYS A 67 -10.51 23.31 -7.83
N ILE A 68 -11.14 22.36 -8.54
CA ILE A 68 -10.51 21.74 -9.71
C ILE A 68 -10.22 22.75 -10.82
N GLU A 69 -11.06 23.79 -10.93
CA GLU A 69 -10.93 24.90 -11.86
C GLU A 69 -9.62 25.64 -11.65
N ASP A 70 -9.32 25.99 -10.40
CA ASP A 70 -8.08 26.68 -10.03
C ASP A 70 -6.85 25.81 -10.33
N CYS A 71 -6.96 24.49 -10.12
CA CYS A 71 -5.91 23.53 -10.45
C CYS A 71 -5.66 23.48 -11.97
N VAL A 72 -6.72 23.35 -12.77
CA VAL A 72 -6.64 23.28 -14.23
C VAL A 72 -6.08 24.58 -14.81
N ASP A 73 -6.51 25.73 -14.29
CA ASP A 73 -5.98 27.05 -14.65
C ASP A 73 -4.50 27.17 -14.31
N THR A 74 -4.09 26.73 -13.12
CA THR A 74 -2.69 26.78 -12.71
C THR A 74 -1.81 25.91 -13.61
N ILE A 75 -2.28 24.70 -13.94
CA ILE A 75 -1.61 23.78 -14.87
C ILE A 75 -1.46 24.44 -16.25
N ALA A 76 -2.54 25.00 -16.79
CA ALA A 76 -2.53 25.65 -18.10
C ALA A 76 -1.55 26.83 -18.17
N ASN A 77 -1.39 27.57 -17.08
CA ASN A 77 -0.49 28.73 -17.00
C ASN A 77 0.97 28.35 -16.66
N THR A 78 1.20 27.19 -16.04
CA THR A 78 2.54 26.78 -15.55
C THR A 78 3.22 25.79 -16.49
N LEU A 79 2.48 24.91 -17.16
CA LEU A 79 3.09 23.89 -18.01
C LEU A 79 3.66 24.50 -19.31
N PRO A 80 4.89 24.12 -19.70
CA PRO A 80 5.48 24.57 -20.95
C PRO A 80 4.70 24.01 -22.15
N ILE A 81 4.40 24.87 -23.12
CA ILE A 81 3.77 24.49 -24.39
C ILE A 81 4.79 23.70 -25.23
N CYS A 82 4.43 22.49 -25.66
CA CYS A 82 5.27 21.70 -26.55
C CYS A 82 5.45 22.44 -27.88
N ASN A 83 6.69 22.81 -28.23
CA ASN A 83 6.99 23.54 -29.47
C ASN A 83 6.65 22.77 -30.77
N VAL A 84 6.51 21.44 -30.71
CA VAL A 84 6.21 20.59 -31.89
C VAL A 84 4.70 20.39 -32.06
N ARG A 85 3.98 20.16 -30.97
CA ARG A 85 2.54 19.87 -30.98
C ARG A 85 1.69 21.09 -30.64
N HIS A 86 2.32 22.20 -30.26
CA HIS A 86 1.70 23.43 -29.74
C HIS A 86 0.70 23.19 -28.60
N LEU A 87 0.92 22.14 -27.80
CA LEU A 87 0.03 21.68 -26.75
C LEU A 87 0.85 21.41 -25.47
N ALA A 88 0.52 22.10 -24.38
CA ALA A 88 0.97 21.78 -23.02
C ALA A 88 -0.06 20.82 -22.38
N TYR A 89 0.04 19.52 -22.62
CA TYR A 89 -0.95 18.58 -22.12
C TYR A 89 -0.31 17.41 -21.38
N SER A 90 -0.84 17.19 -20.19
CA SER A 90 -0.81 15.92 -19.47
C SER A 90 -2.27 15.57 -19.22
N THR A 91 -2.65 14.34 -19.53
CA THR A 91 -3.94 13.80 -19.13
C THR A 91 -3.90 13.51 -17.63
N PHE A 92 -5.06 13.46 -16.97
CA PHE A 92 -5.09 13.11 -15.56
C PHE A 92 -6.42 12.50 -15.11
N SER A 93 -6.34 11.70 -14.05
CA SER A 93 -7.47 11.21 -13.27
C SER A 93 -7.23 11.54 -11.81
N ILE A 94 -8.27 12.00 -11.12
CA ILE A 94 -8.23 12.38 -9.71
C ILE A 94 -9.30 11.60 -9.00
N LEU A 95 -8.93 10.83 -8.00
CA LEU A 95 -9.86 10.17 -7.10
C LEU A 95 -9.61 10.67 -5.68
N GLN A 96 -10.55 11.44 -5.14
CA GLN A 96 -10.57 11.88 -3.76
C GLN A 96 -11.60 11.06 -2.98
N LEU A 97 -11.16 10.41 -1.92
CA LEU A 97 -11.95 9.51 -1.09
C LEU A 97 -11.95 10.05 0.34
N PHE A 98 -13.12 10.46 0.83
CA PHE A 98 -13.29 10.99 2.19
C PHE A 98 -13.61 9.86 3.17
N TYR A 99 -13.10 9.95 4.41
CA TYR A 99 -13.45 8.99 5.46
C TYR A 99 -14.92 9.11 5.92
N THR A 100 -15.65 10.13 5.44
CA THR A 100 -17.12 10.24 5.57
C THR A 100 -17.86 9.24 4.69
N GLY A 101 -17.20 8.68 3.66
CA GLY A 101 -17.79 7.79 2.65
C GLY A 101 -17.99 8.48 1.30
N GLU A 102 -17.84 9.80 1.23
CA GLU A 102 -17.94 10.54 -0.03
C GLU A 102 -16.75 10.27 -0.95
N ALA A 103 -17.01 10.20 -2.26
CA ALA A 103 -15.99 10.16 -3.29
C ALA A 103 -16.22 11.26 -4.32
N TYR A 104 -15.12 11.82 -4.80
CA TYR A 104 -15.07 12.77 -5.90
C TYR A 104 -14.05 12.28 -6.93
N LEU A 105 -14.54 12.02 -8.14
CA LEU A 105 -13.75 11.54 -9.27
C LEU A 105 -13.75 12.60 -10.37
N VAL A 106 -12.57 12.92 -10.90
CA VAL A 106 -12.41 13.78 -12.08
C VAL A 106 -11.53 13.09 -13.09
N GLU A 107 -11.90 13.17 -14.36
CA GLU A 107 -11.15 12.62 -15.48
C GLU A 107 -10.99 13.65 -16.58
N PHE A 108 -9.76 13.74 -17.07
CA PHE A 108 -9.39 14.55 -18.21
C PHE A 108 -8.50 13.72 -19.14
N ASP A 109 -9.08 13.27 -20.25
CA ASP A 109 -8.45 12.48 -21.34
C ASP A 109 -7.79 11.14 -20.97
N ASN A 110 -7.70 10.78 -19.69
CA ASN A 110 -7.32 9.44 -19.26
C ASN A 110 -8.45 8.42 -19.51
N PRO A 111 -8.09 7.12 -19.61
CA PRO A 111 -9.06 6.04 -19.54
C PRO A 111 -10.00 6.16 -18.33
N THR A 112 -11.25 5.73 -18.53
CA THR A 112 -12.29 5.81 -17.50
C THR A 112 -11.94 4.90 -16.32
N CYS A 113 -12.19 5.36 -15.10
CA CYS A 113 -12.00 4.60 -13.88
C CYS A 113 -12.82 3.31 -13.92
N VAL A 114 -12.19 2.19 -13.55
CA VAL A 114 -12.90 0.94 -13.28
C VAL A 114 -13.35 0.96 -11.83
N PHE A 115 -14.66 1.07 -11.62
CA PHE A 115 -15.27 0.98 -10.30
C PHE A 115 -15.93 -0.38 -10.08
N LEU A 116 -15.46 -1.12 -9.09
CA LEU A 116 -15.97 -2.43 -8.69
C LEU A 116 -16.60 -2.38 -7.30
N ARG A 117 -17.81 -2.92 -7.17
CA ARG A 117 -18.52 -3.11 -5.89
C ARG A 117 -19.08 -4.53 -5.83
N GLY A 118 -18.68 -5.28 -4.80
CA GLY A 118 -19.13 -6.67 -4.59
C GLY A 118 -18.88 -7.57 -5.82
N GLY A 119 -17.70 -7.47 -6.42
CA GLY A 119 -17.31 -8.24 -7.61
C GLY A 119 -17.99 -7.81 -8.92
N LYS A 120 -18.72 -6.68 -8.93
CA LYS A 120 -19.44 -6.19 -10.12
C LYS A 120 -18.92 -4.84 -10.57
N LEU A 121 -18.81 -4.67 -11.89
CA LEU A 121 -18.57 -3.38 -12.52
C LEU A 121 -19.77 -2.46 -12.31
N MET A 122 -19.48 -1.24 -11.89
CA MET A 122 -20.47 -0.22 -11.58
C MET A 122 -20.41 0.91 -12.59
N ASP A 123 -21.57 1.45 -12.95
CA ASP A 123 -21.66 2.67 -13.73
C ASP A 123 -21.35 3.90 -12.86
N ILE A 124 -20.54 4.80 -13.39
CA ILE A 124 -20.17 6.05 -12.71
C ILE A 124 -21.03 7.19 -13.30
N PRO A 125 -21.77 7.95 -12.46
CA PRO A 125 -22.65 9.01 -12.92
C PRO A 125 -21.85 10.29 -13.25
N PHE A 126 -21.18 10.31 -14.40
CA PHE A 126 -20.39 11.45 -14.83
C PHE A 126 -21.26 12.61 -15.33
N GLU A 127 -20.83 13.82 -14.96
CA GLU A 127 -21.26 15.08 -15.55
C GLU A 127 -20.11 15.68 -16.36
N ASN A 128 -20.41 16.21 -17.55
CA ASN A 128 -19.41 16.89 -18.38
C ASN A 128 -19.38 18.37 -18.03
N ARG A 129 -18.17 18.93 -17.90
CA ARG A 129 -17.98 20.33 -17.55
C ARG A 129 -16.84 20.93 -18.36
N MET A 130 -17.09 22.12 -18.90
CA MET A 130 -16.03 22.89 -19.56
C MET A 130 -15.31 23.75 -18.54
N VAL A 131 -14.02 23.50 -18.34
CA VAL A 131 -13.14 24.25 -17.44
C VAL A 131 -11.97 24.77 -18.28
N SER A 132 -11.86 26.09 -18.40
CA SER A 132 -10.73 26.76 -19.06
C SER A 132 -10.47 26.22 -20.47
N SER A 133 -11.55 26.06 -21.25
CA SER A 133 -11.59 25.48 -22.60
C SER A 133 -11.22 23.98 -22.72
N LYS A 134 -11.07 23.27 -21.59
CA LYS A 134 -10.93 21.81 -21.54
C LYS A 134 -12.25 21.17 -21.11
N ASN A 135 -12.60 20.04 -21.70
CA ASN A 135 -13.77 19.27 -21.28
C ASN A 135 -13.34 18.23 -20.25
N ILE A 136 -13.76 18.39 -19.00
CA ILE A 136 -13.53 17.43 -17.93
C ILE A 136 -14.81 16.67 -17.63
N ARG A 137 -14.67 15.45 -17.11
CA ARG A 137 -15.79 14.68 -16.56
C ARG A 137 -15.61 14.57 -15.06
N GLU A 138 -16.66 14.87 -14.30
CA GLU A 138 -16.64 14.77 -12.85
C GLU A 138 -17.81 13.94 -12.33
N ALA A 139 -17.60 13.23 -11.23
CA ALA A 139 -18.63 12.43 -10.58
C ALA A 139 -18.49 12.52 -9.07
N ARG A 140 -19.62 12.57 -8.38
CA ARG A 140 -19.70 12.49 -6.92
C ARG A 140 -20.61 11.33 -6.55
N PHE A 141 -20.14 10.46 -5.65
CA PHE A 141 -20.88 9.27 -5.25
C PHE A 141 -20.49 8.81 -3.84
N GLN A 142 -21.26 7.87 -3.29
CA GLN A 142 -21.01 7.29 -1.98
C GLN A 142 -20.27 5.95 -2.12
N THR A 143 -19.24 5.79 -1.32
CA THR A 143 -18.44 4.57 -1.21
C THR A 143 -19.00 3.63 -0.16
N ALA A 144 -18.64 2.35 -0.27
CA ALA A 144 -18.96 1.30 0.66
C ALA A 144 -17.72 0.43 0.91
N VAL A 145 -17.68 -0.21 2.08
CA VAL A 145 -16.64 -1.20 2.37
C VAL A 145 -16.69 -2.33 1.33
N GLY A 146 -15.55 -2.63 0.74
CA GLY A 146 -15.39 -3.59 -0.37
C GLY A 146 -15.23 -2.92 -1.73
N ASP A 147 -15.54 -1.64 -1.86
CA ASP A 147 -15.36 -0.91 -3.12
C ASP A 147 -13.90 -0.88 -3.54
N SER A 148 -13.64 -1.03 -4.85
CA SER A 148 -12.32 -0.94 -5.46
C SER A 148 -12.39 -0.03 -6.69
N PHE A 149 -11.42 0.87 -6.82
CA PHE A 149 -11.29 1.82 -7.92
C PHE A 149 -9.93 1.62 -8.56
N ALA A 150 -9.88 1.49 -9.89
CA ALA A 150 -8.63 1.49 -10.63
C ALA A 150 -8.61 2.65 -11.63
N LEU A 151 -7.55 3.45 -11.56
CA LEU A 151 -7.17 4.46 -12.54
C LEU A 151 -5.96 3.92 -13.30
N PHE A 152 -5.88 4.15 -14.60
CA PHE A 152 -4.72 3.74 -15.38
C PHE A 152 -4.52 4.65 -16.59
N SER A 153 -3.27 4.74 -17.06
CA SER A 153 -2.90 5.46 -18.28
C SER A 153 -3.31 4.68 -19.53
N ASP A 154 -3.24 5.32 -20.68
CA ASP A 154 -3.56 4.69 -21.97
C ASP A 154 -2.61 3.54 -22.32
N GLY A 155 -1.41 3.49 -21.74
CA GLY A 155 -0.50 2.34 -21.81
C GLY A 155 -1.16 1.01 -21.45
N VAL A 156 -2.10 1.00 -20.49
CA VAL A 156 -2.89 -0.21 -20.21
C VAL A 156 -3.80 -0.58 -21.38
N ILE A 157 -4.47 0.40 -21.97
CA ILE A 157 -5.38 0.20 -23.13
C ILE A 157 -4.60 -0.26 -24.35
N HIS A 158 -3.40 0.28 -24.55
CA HIS A 158 -2.52 -0.01 -25.68
C HIS A 158 -1.56 -1.17 -25.43
N ALA A 159 -1.66 -1.86 -24.29
CA ALA A 159 -0.82 -3.00 -23.99
C ALA A 159 -0.92 -4.08 -25.07
N GLY A 160 0.24 -4.51 -25.57
CA GLY A 160 0.35 -5.52 -26.62
C GLY A 160 0.16 -5.03 -28.06
N VAL A 161 -0.16 -3.75 -28.31
CA VAL A 161 -0.22 -3.20 -29.69
C VAL A 161 1.11 -3.44 -30.42
N GLY A 162 1.06 -4.08 -31.57
CA GLY A 162 2.24 -4.33 -32.42
C GLY A 162 3.20 -5.40 -31.88
N ALA A 163 2.87 -6.04 -30.76
CA ALA A 163 3.61 -7.17 -30.20
C ALA A 163 2.77 -8.46 -30.22
N VAL A 164 1.67 -8.47 -29.46
CA VAL A 164 0.83 -9.67 -29.25
C VAL A 164 -0.61 -9.43 -29.73
N LEU A 165 -1.08 -8.18 -29.75
CA LEU A 165 -2.44 -7.79 -30.10
C LEU A 165 -2.46 -6.73 -31.21
N ASN A 166 -3.48 -6.77 -32.06
CA ASN A 166 -3.66 -5.80 -33.15
C ASN A 166 -4.29 -4.48 -32.68
N PHE A 167 -5.17 -4.53 -31.67
CA PHE A 167 -5.97 -3.38 -31.20
C PHE A 167 -5.66 -2.97 -29.75
N GLY A 168 -4.61 -3.55 -29.16
CA GLY A 168 -4.27 -3.37 -27.75
C GLY A 168 -5.16 -4.18 -26.81
N PHE A 169 -4.95 -3.99 -25.52
CA PHE A 169 -5.67 -4.71 -24.48
C PHE A 169 -7.10 -4.19 -24.30
N GLN A 170 -7.38 -2.90 -24.57
CA GLN A 170 -8.70 -2.29 -24.45
C GLN A 170 -9.24 -2.21 -23.00
N TRP A 171 -10.21 -1.31 -22.81
CA TRP A 171 -10.72 -0.98 -21.47
C TRP A 171 -11.55 -2.13 -20.91
N GLU A 172 -12.36 -2.77 -21.76
CA GLU A 172 -13.27 -3.85 -21.38
C GLU A 172 -12.51 -5.06 -20.85
N ASN A 173 -11.35 -5.39 -21.44
CA ASN A 173 -10.53 -6.51 -20.97
C ASN A 173 -9.79 -6.16 -19.67
N ALA A 174 -9.34 -4.91 -19.50
CA ALA A 174 -8.77 -4.46 -18.23
C ALA A 174 -9.80 -4.50 -17.10
N ALA A 175 -11.02 -4.02 -17.34
CA ALA A 175 -12.13 -4.09 -16.40
C ALA A 175 -12.51 -5.54 -16.06
N ALA A 176 -12.62 -6.41 -17.08
CA ALA A 176 -12.94 -7.83 -16.89
C ALA A 176 -11.84 -8.58 -16.10
N HIS A 177 -10.57 -8.28 -16.37
CA HIS A 177 -9.45 -8.84 -15.61
C HIS A 177 -9.55 -8.44 -14.14
N LEU A 178 -9.64 -7.14 -13.86
CA LEU A 178 -9.78 -6.62 -12.49
C LEU A 178 -10.99 -7.24 -11.78
N GLN A 179 -12.13 -7.33 -12.46
CA GLN A 179 -13.34 -7.96 -11.93
C GLN A 179 -13.10 -9.43 -11.54
N SER A 180 -12.33 -10.19 -12.32
CA SER A 180 -12.06 -11.61 -12.06
C SER A 180 -11.13 -11.88 -10.86
N VAL A 181 -10.37 -10.86 -10.43
CA VAL A 181 -9.38 -10.98 -9.35
C VAL A 181 -9.71 -10.14 -8.11
N VAL A 182 -10.65 -9.19 -8.18
CA VAL A 182 -10.96 -8.24 -7.09
C VAL A 182 -11.27 -8.88 -5.74
N ASP A 183 -11.95 -10.03 -5.73
CA ASP A 183 -12.32 -10.73 -4.50
C ASP A 183 -11.17 -11.60 -3.95
N LYS A 184 -10.21 -11.98 -4.80
CA LYS A 184 -9.03 -12.76 -4.41
C LYS A 184 -7.92 -11.85 -3.89
N GLU A 185 -7.72 -10.72 -4.55
CA GLU A 185 -6.65 -9.78 -4.20
C GLU A 185 -7.08 -8.87 -3.04
N LYS A 186 -6.46 -9.11 -1.88
CA LYS A 186 -6.85 -8.47 -0.62
C LYS A 186 -6.56 -6.97 -0.54
N THR A 187 -5.57 -6.49 -1.30
CA THR A 187 -5.04 -5.12 -1.21
C THR A 187 -5.06 -4.41 -2.56
N ALA A 188 -5.03 -3.08 -2.53
CA ALA A 188 -4.86 -2.25 -3.72
C ALA A 188 -3.55 -2.59 -4.45
N ALA A 189 -2.48 -2.88 -3.70
CA ALA A 189 -1.18 -3.21 -4.26
C ALA A 189 -1.19 -4.51 -5.07
N ARG A 190 -1.89 -5.55 -4.59
CA ARG A 190 -2.02 -6.81 -5.33
C ARG A 190 -2.85 -6.63 -6.61
N LEU A 191 -3.88 -5.79 -6.58
CA LEU A 191 -4.66 -5.47 -7.78
C LEU A 191 -3.84 -4.69 -8.83
N ALA A 192 -3.10 -3.67 -8.38
CA ALA A 192 -2.21 -2.91 -9.24
C ALA A 192 -1.15 -3.83 -9.87
N LEU A 193 -0.52 -4.69 -9.07
CA LEU A 193 0.45 -5.67 -9.57
C LEU A 193 -0.18 -6.60 -10.60
N SER A 194 -1.34 -7.18 -10.30
CA SER A 194 -2.02 -8.15 -11.15
C SER A 194 -2.29 -7.58 -12.55
N LEU A 195 -2.86 -6.37 -12.64
CA LEU A 195 -3.12 -5.74 -13.94
C LEU A 195 -1.83 -5.32 -14.66
N SER A 196 -0.85 -4.76 -13.93
CA SER A 196 0.44 -4.41 -14.53
C SER A 196 1.20 -5.63 -15.06
N GLN A 197 1.11 -6.79 -14.41
CA GLN A 197 1.73 -8.03 -14.89
C GLN A 197 1.09 -8.55 -16.19
N VAL A 198 -0.23 -8.39 -16.33
CA VAL A 198 -0.91 -8.66 -17.60
C VAL A 198 -0.36 -7.75 -18.69
N CYS A 199 -0.25 -6.45 -18.43
CA CYS A 199 0.28 -5.49 -19.39
C CYS A 199 1.74 -5.82 -19.78
N GLU A 200 2.60 -6.07 -18.79
CA GLU A 200 4.01 -6.46 -18.98
C GLU A 200 4.14 -7.73 -19.84
N SER A 201 3.26 -8.70 -19.61
CA SER A 201 3.20 -9.95 -20.39
C SER A 201 2.75 -9.70 -21.83
N LEU A 202 1.73 -8.85 -22.04
CA LEU A 202 1.26 -8.45 -23.36
C LEU A 202 2.32 -7.67 -24.15
N TYR A 203 3.19 -6.94 -23.45
CA TYR A 203 4.37 -6.30 -24.03
C TYR A 203 5.56 -7.25 -24.26
N ALA A 204 5.43 -8.55 -23.93
CA ALA A 204 6.53 -9.52 -23.96
C ALA A 204 7.78 -9.04 -23.19
N GLY A 205 7.57 -8.38 -22.04
CA GLY A 205 8.63 -7.82 -21.20
C GLY A 205 9.30 -6.57 -21.77
N LYS A 206 8.75 -5.97 -22.83
CA LYS A 206 9.29 -4.78 -23.50
C LYS A 206 8.19 -3.73 -23.69
N PRO A 207 7.82 -2.96 -22.65
CA PRO A 207 6.74 -1.99 -22.73
C PRO A 207 6.86 -1.05 -23.93
N GLY A 208 5.82 -1.02 -24.76
CA GLY A 208 5.76 -0.15 -25.94
C GLY A 208 5.45 1.29 -25.58
N ASP A 209 4.85 1.50 -24.41
CA ASP A 209 4.56 2.81 -23.83
C ASP A 209 4.77 2.80 -22.32
N ASP A 210 4.77 3.98 -21.72
CA ASP A 210 4.66 4.10 -20.28
C ASP A 210 3.28 3.57 -19.83
N THR A 211 3.24 2.79 -18.76
CA THR A 211 2.01 2.10 -18.35
C THR A 211 1.87 2.10 -16.85
N THR A 212 0.84 2.77 -16.34
CA THR A 212 0.63 2.93 -14.92
C THR A 212 -0.76 2.51 -14.49
N VAL A 213 -0.81 1.76 -13.40
CA VAL A 213 -2.04 1.32 -12.73
C VAL A 213 -2.02 1.84 -11.31
N ALA A 214 -3.02 2.63 -10.93
CA ALA A 214 -3.22 3.15 -9.59
C ALA A 214 -4.56 2.68 -9.03
N VAL A 215 -4.55 2.06 -7.85
CA VAL A 215 -5.72 1.42 -7.25
C VAL A 215 -6.00 2.02 -5.88
N ALA A 216 -7.28 2.21 -5.58
CA ALA A 216 -7.78 2.48 -4.24
C ALA A 216 -8.81 1.41 -3.85
N LYS A 217 -8.79 0.95 -2.59
CA LYS A 217 -9.71 -0.05 -2.07
C LYS A 217 -10.22 0.37 -0.68
N ILE A 218 -11.54 0.32 -0.50
CA ILE A 218 -12.18 0.64 0.77
C ILE A 218 -12.25 -0.64 1.61
N LEU A 219 -11.36 -0.76 2.59
CA LEU A 219 -11.24 -1.93 3.43
C LEU A 219 -11.90 -1.71 4.80
N PRO A 220 -12.46 -2.75 5.44
CA PRO A 220 -12.83 -2.65 6.84
C PRO A 220 -11.57 -2.44 7.69
N GLU A 221 -11.71 -1.81 8.86
CA GLU A 221 -10.63 -1.76 9.84
C GLU A 221 -10.21 -3.18 10.24
N ARG A 222 -8.90 -3.47 10.13
CA ARG A 222 -8.27 -4.73 10.55
C ARG A 222 -7.18 -4.41 11.57
N VAL A 223 -7.42 -4.81 12.81
CA VAL A 223 -6.51 -4.56 13.92
C VAL A 223 -5.56 -5.75 14.10
N VAL A 224 -4.27 -5.47 14.22
CA VAL A 224 -3.25 -6.41 14.68
C VAL A 224 -2.68 -5.89 16.00
N ASN A 225 -2.63 -6.76 17.01
CA ASN A 225 -2.00 -6.50 18.29
C ASN A 225 -0.70 -7.29 18.34
N LEU A 226 0.44 -6.63 18.52
CA LEU A 226 1.76 -7.27 18.55
C LEU A 226 2.43 -7.01 19.90
N PHE A 227 2.66 -8.09 20.64
CA PHE A 227 3.40 -8.08 21.90
C PHE A 227 4.86 -8.49 21.69
N THR A 228 5.81 -7.66 22.13
CA THR A 228 7.24 -7.98 22.09
C THR A 228 8.02 -7.46 23.29
N GLY A 229 8.92 -8.30 23.81
CA GLY A 229 9.76 -8.02 24.98
C GLY A 229 9.01 -8.16 26.32
N PRO A 230 9.67 -8.63 27.40
CA PRO A 230 9.06 -8.63 28.73
C PRO A 230 8.99 -7.21 29.31
N PRO A 231 7.95 -6.89 30.13
CA PRO A 231 7.88 -5.64 30.89
C PRO A 231 9.11 -5.41 31.77
N SER A 232 9.42 -4.14 32.03
CA SER A 232 10.55 -3.77 32.90
C SER A 232 10.42 -4.30 34.33
N ASP A 233 9.19 -4.42 34.82
CA ASP A 233 8.82 -5.01 36.10
C ASP A 233 7.85 -6.18 35.88
N LYS A 234 8.14 -7.33 36.48
CA LYS A 234 7.34 -8.55 36.34
C LYS A 234 5.92 -8.39 36.91
N GLU A 235 5.72 -7.49 37.87
CA GLU A 235 4.38 -7.17 38.39
C GLU A 235 3.49 -6.49 37.34
N GLN A 236 4.05 -5.98 36.24
CA GLN A 236 3.28 -5.46 35.11
C GLN A 236 2.83 -6.55 34.12
N ASP A 237 3.32 -7.80 34.23
CA ASP A 237 2.93 -8.89 33.34
C ASP A 237 1.39 -9.05 33.25
N PRO A 238 0.61 -9.03 34.37
CA PRO A 238 -0.85 -9.13 34.30
C PRO A 238 -1.52 -7.93 33.63
N VAL A 239 -1.00 -6.72 33.83
CA VAL A 239 -1.53 -5.49 33.23
C VAL A 239 -1.31 -5.51 31.72
N LEU A 240 -0.10 -5.85 31.28
CA LEU A 240 0.22 -6.00 29.86
C LEU A 240 -0.69 -7.04 29.21
N LEU A 241 -0.84 -8.21 29.84
CA LEU A 241 -1.68 -9.27 29.30
C LEU A 241 -3.14 -8.82 29.19
N HIS A 242 -3.66 -8.16 30.23
CA HIS A 242 -5.01 -7.62 30.20
C HIS A 242 -5.21 -6.68 29.01
N ASP A 243 -4.34 -5.70 28.83
CA ASP A 243 -4.47 -4.74 27.73
C ASP A 243 -4.32 -5.39 26.36
N PHE A 244 -3.39 -6.35 26.22
CA PHE A 244 -3.17 -7.09 24.98
C PHE A 244 -4.37 -7.99 24.60
N MET A 245 -5.01 -8.61 25.60
CA MET A 245 -6.16 -9.48 25.37
C MET A 245 -7.46 -8.70 25.20
N ALA A 246 -7.59 -7.53 25.82
CA ALA A 246 -8.76 -6.66 25.73
C ALA A 246 -8.96 -6.06 24.33
N GLU A 247 -7.88 -5.78 23.60
CA GLU A 247 -7.97 -5.30 22.23
C GLU A 247 -8.54 -6.38 21.28
N ARG A 248 -9.35 -5.94 20.32
CA ARG A 248 -9.92 -6.79 19.27
C ARG A 248 -8.90 -7.01 18.15
N GLY A 249 -9.14 -8.00 17.30
CA GLY A 249 -8.31 -8.29 16.13
C GLY A 249 -7.30 -9.41 16.37
N LYS A 250 -6.37 -9.54 15.44
CA LYS A 250 -5.37 -10.61 15.45
C LYS A 250 -4.31 -10.35 16.52
N ARG A 251 -3.79 -11.41 17.14
CA ARG A 251 -2.81 -11.34 18.24
C ARG A 251 -1.52 -12.03 17.84
N VAL A 252 -0.44 -11.26 17.89
CA VAL A 252 0.91 -11.70 17.53
C VAL A 252 1.80 -11.58 18.75
N VAL A 253 2.59 -12.62 19.03
CA VAL A 253 3.61 -12.62 20.09
C VAL A 253 4.97 -12.81 19.46
N CYS A 254 5.86 -11.84 19.66
CA CYS A 254 7.19 -11.83 19.06
C CYS A 254 8.25 -11.77 20.17
N GLY A 255 8.81 -12.91 20.55
CA GLY A 255 9.70 -13.01 21.69
C GLY A 255 9.54 -14.32 22.44
N GLY A 256 10.61 -15.08 22.67
CA GLY A 256 10.57 -16.25 23.56
C GLY A 256 10.12 -15.91 24.98
N SER A 257 10.67 -14.84 25.59
CA SER A 257 10.25 -14.38 26.91
C SER A 257 8.80 -13.86 26.92
N SER A 258 8.37 -13.17 25.85
CA SER A 258 6.99 -12.72 25.68
C SER A 258 6.02 -13.90 25.59
N ALA A 259 6.35 -14.92 24.79
CA ALA A 259 5.59 -16.16 24.69
C ALA A 259 5.47 -16.87 26.05
N GLN A 260 6.54 -16.88 26.85
CA GLN A 260 6.54 -17.49 28.18
C GLN A 260 5.67 -16.74 29.19
N ILE A 261 5.58 -15.40 29.09
CA ILE A 261 4.65 -14.60 29.91
C ILE A 261 3.20 -14.98 29.59
N ILE A 262 2.84 -14.98 28.30
CA ILE A 262 1.50 -15.37 27.85
C ILE A 262 1.17 -16.79 28.30
N SER A 263 2.08 -17.73 28.08
CA SER A 263 1.93 -19.13 28.47
C SER A 263 1.69 -19.32 29.96
N ARG A 264 2.51 -18.67 30.79
CA ARG A 264 2.41 -18.75 32.25
C ARG A 264 1.09 -18.17 32.78
N LEU A 265 0.68 -17.02 32.27
CA LEU A 265 -0.49 -16.31 32.79
C LEU A 265 -1.82 -16.87 32.25
N LEU A 266 -1.85 -17.37 31.01
CA LEU A 266 -3.04 -18.00 30.43
C LEU A 266 -3.11 -19.51 30.69
N ASN A 267 -2.07 -20.09 31.29
CA ASN A 267 -1.90 -21.54 31.46
C ASN A 267 -2.03 -22.30 30.12
N ARG A 268 -1.36 -21.79 29.08
CA ARG A 268 -1.38 -22.33 27.71
C ARG A 268 0.05 -22.62 27.24
N PRO A 269 0.44 -23.89 27.02
CA PRO A 269 1.82 -24.22 26.72
C PRO A 269 2.27 -23.63 25.37
N VAL A 270 3.54 -23.22 25.30
CA VAL A 270 4.20 -22.86 24.04
C VAL A 270 4.67 -24.13 23.35
N THR A 271 4.27 -24.34 22.10
CA THR A 271 4.77 -25.44 21.26
C THR A 271 5.59 -24.87 20.11
N THR A 272 6.85 -25.27 19.96
CA THR A 272 7.71 -24.80 18.87
C THR A 272 7.53 -25.67 17.63
N SER A 273 7.48 -25.05 16.45
CA SER A 273 7.51 -25.78 15.18
C SER A 273 8.84 -26.51 15.01
N ILE A 274 8.77 -27.73 14.49
CA ILE A 274 9.95 -28.53 14.08
C ILE A 274 10.35 -28.19 12.63
N SER A 275 9.48 -27.49 11.89
CA SER A 275 9.75 -27.06 10.52
C SER A 275 10.76 -25.90 10.53
N TYR A 276 11.95 -26.16 10.01
CA TYR A 276 13.03 -25.21 9.85
C TYR A 276 13.31 -25.02 8.35
N THR A 277 12.57 -24.10 7.74
CA THR A 277 12.55 -23.85 6.29
C THR A 277 13.60 -22.83 5.85
N ASP A 278 14.11 -22.03 6.79
CA ASP A 278 15.04 -20.93 6.55
C ASP A 278 16.18 -20.99 7.58
N PRO A 279 17.44 -21.10 7.15
CA PRO A 279 18.58 -21.20 8.06
C PRO A 279 18.80 -19.95 8.91
N ASP A 280 18.36 -18.79 8.43
CA ASP A 280 18.61 -17.49 9.05
C ASP A 280 17.43 -17.02 9.92
N ILE A 281 16.29 -17.72 9.87
CA ILE A 281 15.07 -17.33 10.60
C ILE A 281 14.60 -18.49 11.50
N PRO A 282 14.55 -18.29 12.83
CA PRO A 282 14.08 -19.29 13.77
C PRO A 282 12.66 -19.79 13.48
N PRO A 283 12.31 -21.02 13.89
CA PRO A 283 10.99 -21.56 13.67
C PRO A 283 9.95 -20.78 14.47
N ILE A 284 8.71 -20.78 13.95
CA ILE A 284 7.58 -20.19 14.66
C ILE A 284 7.16 -21.07 15.86
N GLY A 285 6.46 -20.46 16.81
CA GLY A 285 5.78 -21.14 17.90
C GLY A 285 4.26 -21.13 17.74
N TYR A 286 3.60 -21.84 18.65
CA TYR A 286 2.15 -21.91 18.77
C TYR A 286 1.74 -21.77 20.23
N ILE A 287 0.74 -20.91 20.47
CA ILE A 287 0.04 -20.76 21.74
C ILE A 287 -1.44 -20.64 21.39
N ASP A 288 -2.30 -21.40 22.08
CA ASP A 288 -3.74 -21.32 21.85
C ASP A 288 -4.27 -19.88 22.05
N GLY A 289 -5.09 -19.42 21.11
CA GLY A 289 -5.61 -18.04 21.05
C GLY A 289 -4.67 -16.97 20.50
N MET A 290 -3.48 -17.33 20.01
CA MET A 290 -2.57 -16.42 19.29
C MET A 290 -2.54 -16.75 17.79
N ASP A 291 -2.57 -15.74 16.92
CA ASP A 291 -2.54 -15.91 15.46
C ASP A 291 -1.12 -16.19 14.93
N LEU A 292 -0.08 -15.68 15.59
CA LEU A 292 1.31 -15.91 15.22
C LEU A 292 2.22 -15.76 16.44
N VAL A 293 3.12 -16.72 16.66
CA VAL A 293 4.16 -16.65 17.69
C VAL A 293 5.54 -16.83 17.04
N THR A 294 6.49 -15.95 17.31
CA THR A 294 7.83 -15.97 16.70
C THR A 294 8.94 -15.67 17.71
N GLU A 295 10.21 -15.82 17.30
CA GLU A 295 11.38 -15.74 18.19
C GLU A 295 11.58 -14.36 18.84
N GLY A 296 11.36 -13.26 18.11
CA GLY A 296 11.51 -11.92 18.66
C GLY A 296 12.33 -11.00 17.76
N VAL A 297 13.50 -10.59 18.27
CA VAL A 297 14.33 -9.54 17.69
C VAL A 297 14.74 -9.87 16.26
N LEU A 298 15.15 -11.11 15.98
CA LEU A 298 15.61 -11.49 14.65
C LEU A 298 14.45 -11.47 13.65
N THR A 299 13.29 -12.00 14.04
CA THR A 299 12.07 -11.94 13.21
C THR A 299 11.69 -10.50 12.90
N LEU A 300 11.65 -9.61 13.89
CA LEU A 300 11.27 -8.20 13.68
C LEU A 300 12.26 -7.44 12.80
N SER A 301 13.57 -7.68 12.97
CA SER A 301 14.60 -7.11 12.11
C SER A 301 14.37 -7.50 10.66
N LYS A 302 14.14 -8.80 10.40
CA LYS A 302 13.91 -9.29 9.04
C LYS A 302 12.58 -8.81 8.45
N THR A 303 11.54 -8.73 9.28
CA THR A 303 10.27 -8.11 8.87
C THR A 303 10.47 -6.65 8.46
N ASN A 304 11.30 -5.87 9.19
CA ASN A 304 11.61 -4.50 8.79
C ASN A 304 12.30 -4.42 7.43
N GLU A 305 13.26 -5.30 7.14
CA GLU A 305 13.90 -5.36 5.82
C GLU A 305 12.86 -5.59 4.72
N ILE A 306 11.95 -6.56 4.92
CA ILE A 306 10.88 -6.84 3.95
C ILE A 306 10.00 -5.60 3.75
N LEU A 307 9.54 -4.96 4.84
CA LEU A 307 8.68 -3.77 4.75
C LEU A 307 9.39 -2.58 4.07
N GLU A 308 10.69 -2.43 4.29
CA GLU A 308 11.49 -1.38 3.68
C GLU A 308 11.61 -1.58 2.16
N GLU A 309 11.79 -2.81 1.70
CA GLU A 309 11.78 -3.16 0.27
C GLU A 309 10.43 -2.81 -0.39
N PHE A 310 9.31 -3.15 0.27
CA PHE A 310 7.98 -2.77 -0.21
C PHE A 310 7.79 -1.26 -0.29
N ARG A 311 8.38 -0.50 0.64
CA ARG A 311 8.33 0.96 0.64
C ARG A 311 9.15 1.56 -0.50
N LYS A 312 10.28 0.96 -0.88
CA LYS A 312 11.18 1.47 -1.93
C LYS A 312 10.72 1.13 -3.34
N ASN A 313 10.25 -0.10 -3.55
CA ASN A 313 10.11 -0.67 -4.90
C ASN A 313 8.64 -0.93 -5.30
N ASN A 314 7.64 -0.38 -4.60
CA ASN A 314 6.22 -0.43 -4.99
C ASN A 314 5.68 -1.84 -5.34
N TYR A 315 5.87 -2.83 -4.45
CA TYR A 315 5.30 -4.18 -4.59
C TYR A 315 5.71 -4.95 -5.87
N GLU A 316 7.00 -5.01 -6.19
CA GLU A 316 7.48 -5.89 -7.27
C GLU A 316 7.16 -7.37 -7.02
N TYR A 317 7.11 -8.16 -8.09
CA TYR A 317 6.72 -9.58 -8.04
C TYR A 317 7.60 -10.41 -7.10
N ASP A 318 8.92 -10.19 -7.12
CA ASP A 318 9.83 -10.94 -6.26
C ASP A 318 9.64 -10.59 -4.78
N HIS A 319 9.24 -9.35 -4.46
CA HIS A 319 8.86 -8.99 -3.10
C HIS A 319 7.58 -9.71 -2.64
N ILE A 320 6.61 -9.95 -3.54
CA ILE A 320 5.41 -10.74 -3.17
C ILE A 320 5.78 -12.19 -2.87
N LYS A 321 6.71 -12.80 -3.62
CA LYS A 321 7.20 -14.15 -3.29
C LYS A 321 7.80 -14.22 -1.90
N GLU A 322 8.48 -13.16 -1.45
CA GLU A 322 9.02 -13.07 -0.10
C GLU A 322 7.92 -13.21 0.96
N LEU A 323 6.73 -12.67 0.72
CA LEU A 323 5.57 -12.77 1.62
C LEU A 323 4.98 -14.18 1.67
N GLU A 324 5.19 -15.00 0.65
CA GLU A 324 4.67 -16.37 0.56
C GLU A 324 5.60 -17.41 1.19
N LYS A 325 6.80 -17.02 1.63
CA LYS A 325 7.72 -17.94 2.32
C LYS A 325 7.16 -18.39 3.68
N ASP A 326 7.39 -19.66 3.99
CA ASP A 326 6.95 -20.27 5.25
C ASP A 326 7.92 -20.03 6.41
N ASN A 327 8.20 -18.75 6.72
CA ASN A 327 9.03 -18.35 7.86
C ASN A 327 8.33 -17.25 8.69
N GLY A 328 8.81 -17.03 9.93
CA GLY A 328 8.17 -16.08 10.85
C GLY A 328 8.16 -14.62 10.35
N ALA A 329 9.23 -14.19 9.67
CA ALA A 329 9.37 -12.81 9.23
C ALA A 329 8.46 -12.49 8.04
N SER A 330 8.39 -13.40 7.06
CA SER A 330 7.50 -13.33 5.90
C SER A 330 6.04 -13.39 6.30
N LYS A 331 5.67 -14.30 7.21
CA LYS A 331 4.31 -14.37 7.76
C LYS A 331 3.91 -13.09 8.48
N LEU A 332 4.81 -12.52 9.29
CA LEU A 332 4.55 -11.27 9.99
C LEU A 332 4.44 -10.09 9.02
N ALA A 333 5.35 -9.98 8.04
CA ALA A 333 5.29 -8.94 7.01
C ALA A 333 3.98 -9.03 6.21
N LYS A 334 3.60 -10.24 5.76
CA LYS A 334 2.35 -10.48 5.04
C LYS A 334 1.13 -10.08 5.87
N LEU A 335 1.09 -10.47 7.14
CA LEU A 335 0.04 -10.09 8.07
C LEU A 335 -0.08 -8.55 8.20
N LEU A 336 1.05 -7.85 8.34
CA LEU A 336 1.10 -6.40 8.51
C LEU A 336 0.80 -5.61 7.22
N LEU A 337 1.13 -6.16 6.05
CA LEU A 337 0.85 -5.51 4.77
C LEU A 337 -0.61 -5.75 4.32
N GLU A 338 -1.10 -6.99 4.45
CA GLU A 338 -2.35 -7.43 3.80
C GLU A 338 -3.55 -7.50 4.74
N ASP A 339 -3.32 -7.81 6.01
CA ASP A 339 -4.38 -8.08 6.99
C ASP A 339 -4.33 -7.09 8.18
N CYS A 340 -3.67 -5.96 8.02
CA CYS A 340 -3.55 -4.90 9.02
C CYS A 340 -3.83 -3.53 8.40
N THR A 341 -4.67 -2.75 9.06
CA THR A 341 -4.88 -1.31 8.82
C THR A 341 -4.43 -0.51 10.03
N ARG A 342 -4.55 -1.10 11.22
CA ARG A 342 -4.12 -0.56 12.50
C ARG A 342 -3.29 -1.57 13.27
N LEU A 343 -2.08 -1.18 13.66
CA LEU A 343 -1.19 -1.95 14.52
C LEU A 343 -1.16 -1.32 15.93
N ASN A 344 -1.45 -2.14 16.94
CA ASN A 344 -1.20 -1.81 18.34
C ASN A 344 0.03 -2.60 18.82
N LEU A 345 1.09 -1.90 19.21
CA LEU A 345 2.32 -2.48 19.73
C LEU A 345 2.32 -2.42 21.27
N PHE A 346 2.58 -3.56 21.89
CA PHE A 346 2.77 -3.73 23.32
C PHE A 346 4.23 -4.11 23.54
N VAL A 347 5.02 -3.18 24.09
CA VAL A 347 6.48 -3.29 24.07
C VAL A 347 7.03 -3.28 25.48
N GLY A 348 7.57 -4.42 25.90
CA GLY A 348 8.25 -4.53 27.18
C GLY A 348 9.69 -3.97 27.14
N ARG A 349 10.07 -3.27 28.20
CA ARG A 349 11.36 -2.57 28.36
C ARG A 349 12.37 -3.30 29.27
N ALA A 350 12.14 -4.57 29.59
CA ALA A 350 13.09 -5.36 30.35
C ALA A 350 14.48 -5.38 29.71
N ILE A 351 15.49 -5.17 30.56
CA ILE A 351 16.91 -5.32 30.23
C ILE A 351 17.25 -6.80 30.33
N ASN A 352 17.75 -7.40 29.24
CA ASN A 352 18.16 -8.80 29.28
C ASN A 352 19.54 -8.92 29.93
N SER A 353 19.63 -9.47 31.14
CA SER A 353 20.86 -9.61 31.92
C SER A 353 21.86 -10.63 31.33
N ALA A 354 21.40 -11.57 30.50
CA ALA A 354 22.24 -12.58 29.84
C ALA A 354 23.13 -12.02 28.71
N HIS A 355 22.91 -10.78 28.26
CA HIS A 355 23.70 -10.11 27.21
C HIS A 355 24.60 -8.99 27.75
N GLN A 356 24.96 -9.04 29.04
CA GLN A 356 26.06 -8.24 29.61
C GLN A 356 27.44 -8.75 29.13
N ASN A 357 27.59 -9.01 27.84
CA ASN A 357 28.90 -9.27 27.25
C ASN A 357 29.48 -7.91 26.86
N PRO A 358 30.60 -7.44 27.46
CA PRO A 358 31.19 -6.13 27.17
C PRO A 358 31.55 -5.89 25.70
N ASN A 359 31.58 -6.97 24.89
CA ASN A 359 31.89 -6.96 23.46
C ASN A 359 30.66 -6.94 22.54
N LEU A 360 29.43 -6.94 23.07
CA LEU A 360 28.19 -6.85 22.29
C LEU A 360 27.48 -5.50 22.55
N PRO A 361 27.00 -4.80 21.51
CA PRO A 361 26.40 -3.48 21.67
C PRO A 361 25.05 -3.59 22.39
N VAL A 362 24.97 -2.94 23.56
CA VAL A 362 23.78 -2.62 24.39
C VAL A 362 22.41 -2.97 23.75
N ASP A 363 21.90 -4.18 24.04
CA ASP A 363 20.70 -4.79 23.43
C ASP A 363 19.37 -4.06 23.63
N LEU A 364 19.21 -3.26 24.69
CA LEU A 364 17.98 -2.46 24.91
C LEU A 364 17.74 -1.45 23.80
N ASN A 365 18.82 -0.86 23.29
CA ASN A 365 18.74 0.07 22.17
C ASN A 365 18.32 -0.65 20.89
N ILE A 366 18.58 -1.95 20.76
CA ILE A 366 18.29 -2.71 19.54
C ILE A 366 16.79 -2.95 19.40
N ARG A 367 16.09 -3.48 20.43
CA ARG A 367 14.62 -3.67 20.35
C ARG A 367 13.90 -2.36 20.12
N GLN A 368 14.25 -1.31 20.86
CA GLN A 368 13.62 0.00 20.72
C GLN A 368 13.83 0.57 19.31
N ARG A 369 15.05 0.46 18.74
CA ARG A 369 15.32 0.86 17.36
C ARG A 369 14.51 0.05 16.35
N ILE A 370 14.41 -1.26 16.53
CA ILE A 370 13.63 -2.15 15.65
C ILE A 370 12.13 -1.78 15.68
N VAL A 371 11.58 -1.55 16.87
CA VAL A 371 10.18 -1.12 17.04
C VAL A 371 9.93 0.25 16.42
N ASN A 372 10.86 1.20 16.59
CA ASN A 372 10.77 2.50 15.94
C ASN A 372 10.80 2.36 14.42
N HIS A 373 11.74 1.58 13.88
CA HIS A 373 11.84 1.34 12.44
C HIS A 373 10.58 0.66 11.88
N LEU A 374 10.01 -0.30 12.61
CA LEU A 374 8.73 -0.93 12.26
C LEU A 374 7.58 0.07 12.21
N THR A 375 7.53 0.95 13.22
CA THR A 375 6.52 2.01 13.30
C THR A 375 6.64 2.96 12.12
N ASP A 376 7.85 3.39 11.78
CA ASP A 376 8.12 4.33 10.68
C ASP A 376 7.79 3.70 9.32
N ASN A 377 8.19 2.44 9.09
CA ASN A 377 7.87 1.72 7.86
C ASN A 377 6.36 1.57 7.66
N LEU A 378 5.63 1.14 8.69
CA LEU A 378 4.18 0.94 8.58
C LEU A 378 3.41 2.26 8.43
N ARG A 379 3.84 3.33 9.11
CA ARG A 379 3.25 4.66 8.92
C ARG A 379 3.50 5.20 7.51
N ALA A 380 4.71 5.02 6.97
CA ALA A 380 5.03 5.38 5.60
C ALA A 380 4.19 4.60 4.58
N LEU A 381 3.82 3.35 4.89
CA LEU A 381 2.90 2.51 4.13
C LEU A 381 1.41 2.82 4.40
N GLY A 382 1.12 3.92 5.11
CA GLY A 382 -0.23 4.42 5.36
C GLY A 382 -0.96 3.78 6.55
N LYS A 383 -0.34 2.87 7.30
CA LYS A 383 -0.98 2.19 8.44
C LYS A 383 -0.99 3.07 9.68
N THR A 384 -2.03 2.91 10.51
CA THR A 384 -2.07 3.55 11.84
C THR A 384 -1.31 2.71 12.85
N VAL A 385 -0.35 3.31 13.57
CA VAL A 385 0.46 2.58 14.55
C VAL A 385 0.42 3.27 15.92
N THR A 386 -0.01 2.52 16.93
CA THR A 386 -0.01 2.91 18.35
C THR A 386 1.00 2.07 19.11
N VAL A 387 1.78 2.67 20.01
CA VAL A 387 2.77 1.95 20.83
C VAL A 387 2.50 2.21 22.31
N LYS A 388 2.37 1.14 23.10
CA LYS A 388 2.30 1.15 24.56
C LYS A 388 3.53 0.47 25.13
N TYR A 389 4.15 1.08 26.14
CA TYR A 389 5.36 0.56 26.78
C TYR A 389 5.08 0.08 28.21
N TYR A 390 5.76 -1.00 28.60
CA TYR A 390 5.62 -1.68 29.89
C TYR A 390 7.01 -2.03 30.48
#